data_AF-A0A6C1EAL9-F1
#
_entry.id   AF-A0A6C1EAL9-F1
#
_cell.length_a   1.000
_cell.length_b   1.000
_cell.length_c   1.000
_cell.angle_alpha   90.00
_cell.angle_beta   90.00
_cell.angle_gamma   90.00
#
_symmetry.space_group_name_H-M   'P 1'
#
loop_
_entity.id
_entity.type
_entity.pdbx_description
1 polymer ?
#
loop_
_entity_poly.entity_id
_entity_poly.type
_entity_poly.pdbx_seq_one_letter_code
_entity_poly.pdbx_strand_id
1 'polypeptide(L)'
;MTSSKAKVLQLVDSYCQNAKAGQLKSFSFLIGAANGTTKELKRNNIQKQCEFLEQLRQQKTRQGQISILSMDAGVSNFAFSKFQLCDNSPLPKLLDWQKVNLEEKFFQKVKKLSLNPVETSQLVFNLTEYLFKSEPIPDVFTIERQRTRTMSSRYILEPILKVNILEQILFSNLENKMRYTNSTLNASKLQYTVRSSDPHRMTSYWCIPKEETPVGSKKSKSNKHSKDSRIKLVKEILSSSILENNSRSPTKFVDFSDLWGNRIRDALSKKRSFKLCDILEIQDSSGVRKDDDLADSFLHSLSWIEWIKNYENIASLLNSTALSKDQCKKVFDYCENKIQSLKYLQNTYNSN
;
A
#
# COMPACT_ATOMS: atom_id res chain seq x y z
N MET A 1 6.95 15.77 22.93
CA MET A 1 6.79 15.23 21.55
C MET A 1 6.13 16.21 20.58
N THR A 2 5.17 17.04 21.01
CA THR A 2 4.48 18.06 20.17
C THR A 2 5.40 19.11 19.54
N SER A 3 6.43 19.57 20.25
CA SER A 3 7.40 20.54 19.71
C SER A 3 8.25 19.98 18.55
N SER A 4 8.73 18.73 18.67
CA SER A 4 9.48 18.05 17.61
C SER A 4 8.62 17.80 16.36
N LYS A 5 7.35 17.39 16.56
CA LYS A 5 6.35 17.27 15.49
C LYS A 5 6.24 18.55 14.68
N ALA A 6 5.94 19.65 15.37
CA ALA A 6 5.69 20.95 14.76
C ALA A 6 6.91 21.43 14.00
N LYS A 7 8.11 21.22 14.57
CA LYS A 7 9.38 21.63 13.95
C LYS A 7 9.64 20.91 12.63
N VAL A 8 9.48 19.58 12.55
CA VAL A 8 9.73 18.84 11.30
C VAL A 8 8.75 19.27 10.21
N LEU A 9 7.46 19.41 10.55
CA LEU A 9 6.45 19.86 9.60
C LEU A 9 6.71 21.30 9.10
N GLN A 10 7.17 22.20 9.96
CA GLN A 10 7.58 23.55 9.57
C GLN A 10 8.77 23.55 8.60
N LEU A 11 9.76 22.68 8.83
CA LEU A 11 10.92 22.55 7.95
C LEU A 11 10.54 21.95 6.60
N VAL A 12 9.60 21.00 6.57
CA VAL A 12 9.03 20.47 5.32
C VAL A 12 8.30 21.56 4.54
N ASP A 13 7.44 22.36 5.19
CA ASP A 13 6.77 23.45 4.47
C ASP A 13 7.76 24.48 3.95
N SER A 14 8.76 24.86 4.76
CA SER A 14 9.85 25.76 4.36
C SER A 14 10.63 25.24 3.15
N TYR A 15 10.90 23.92 3.10
CA TYR A 15 11.50 23.27 1.94
C TYR A 15 10.57 23.38 0.72
N CYS A 16 9.29 23.07 0.89
CA CYS A 16 8.30 23.09 -0.17
C CYS A 16 8.05 24.48 -0.76
N GLN A 17 8.18 25.55 0.03
CA GLN A 17 8.10 26.94 -0.44
C GLN A 17 9.20 27.25 -1.46
N ASN A 18 10.42 26.85 -1.14
CA ASN A 18 11.62 27.12 -1.92
C ASN A 18 11.84 26.13 -3.09
N ALA A 19 11.15 24.98 -3.07
CA ALA A 19 11.27 23.95 -4.08
C ALA A 19 10.70 24.36 -5.44
N LYS A 20 11.37 23.94 -6.51
CA LYS A 20 10.88 24.02 -7.90
C LYS A 20 9.77 23.00 -8.15
N ALA A 21 8.97 23.20 -9.20
CA ALA A 21 7.84 22.33 -9.52
C ALA A 21 8.22 20.84 -9.74
N GLY A 22 9.41 20.58 -10.31
CA GLY A 22 9.95 19.22 -10.47
C GLY A 22 10.33 18.60 -9.13
N GLN A 23 10.96 19.36 -8.24
CA GLN A 23 11.35 18.89 -6.90
C GLN A 23 10.13 18.53 -6.05
N LEU A 24 9.08 19.36 -6.11
CA LEU A 24 7.80 19.06 -5.45
C LEU A 24 7.14 17.80 -6.04
N LYS A 25 7.26 17.57 -7.36
CA LYS A 25 6.76 16.34 -8.00
C LYS A 25 7.51 15.12 -7.46
N SER A 26 8.84 15.14 -7.45
CA SER A 26 9.67 14.05 -6.92
C SER A 26 9.40 13.78 -5.44
N PHE A 27 9.28 14.82 -4.61
CA PHE A 27 8.90 14.68 -3.20
C PHE A 27 7.52 14.04 -3.07
N SER A 28 6.49 14.62 -3.72
CA SER A 28 5.11 14.11 -3.64
C SER A 28 5.00 12.65 -4.03
N PHE A 29 5.75 12.24 -5.06
CA PHE A 29 5.83 10.86 -5.53
C PHE A 29 6.37 9.93 -4.44
N LEU A 30 7.47 10.29 -3.78
CA LEU A 30 8.12 9.42 -2.80
C LEU A 30 7.37 9.25 -1.49
N ILE A 31 6.55 10.22 -1.10
CA ILE A 31 5.74 10.13 0.12
C ILE A 31 4.29 9.69 -0.15
N GLY A 32 3.94 9.39 -1.41
CA GLY A 32 2.58 8.99 -1.78
C GLY A 32 1.54 10.11 -1.66
N ALA A 33 1.94 11.37 -1.81
CA ALA A 33 1.03 12.51 -1.85
C ALA A 33 0.35 12.63 -3.22
N ALA A 34 -0.87 13.17 -3.24
CA ALA A 34 -1.56 13.45 -4.50
C ALA A 34 -0.82 14.55 -5.29
N ASN A 35 -0.58 14.30 -6.58
CA ASN A 35 0.07 15.29 -7.43
C ASN A 35 -0.92 16.40 -7.80
N GLY A 36 -0.66 17.62 -7.34
CA GLY A 36 -1.46 18.80 -7.68
C GLY A 36 -1.11 19.34 -9.08
N THR A 37 -2.06 20.06 -9.69
CA THR A 37 -1.85 20.76 -10.98
C THR A 37 -1.04 22.04 -10.79
N THR A 38 -1.25 22.76 -9.68
CA THR A 38 -0.53 24.00 -9.34
C THR A 38 0.55 23.76 -8.29
N LYS A 39 1.51 24.68 -8.17
CA LYS A 39 2.54 24.64 -7.11
C LYS A 39 1.89 24.63 -5.72
N GLU A 40 0.89 25.47 -5.52
CA GLU A 40 0.15 25.57 -4.25
C GLU A 40 -0.56 24.26 -3.91
N LEU A 41 -1.30 23.67 -4.85
CA LEU A 41 -2.01 22.42 -4.60
C LEU A 41 -1.04 21.26 -4.31
N LYS A 42 0.12 21.20 -4.99
CA LYS A 42 1.18 20.24 -4.65
C LYS A 42 1.67 20.41 -3.22
N ARG A 43 1.93 21.65 -2.80
CA ARG A 43 2.37 21.95 -1.42
C ARG A 43 1.31 21.52 -0.40
N ASN A 44 0.05 21.89 -0.62
CA ASN A 44 -1.05 21.50 0.28
C ASN A 44 -1.21 19.98 0.39
N ASN A 45 -1.08 19.26 -0.73
CA ASN A 45 -1.14 17.80 -0.73
C ASN A 45 0.07 17.16 -0.02
N ILE A 46 1.28 17.70 -0.23
CA ILE A 46 2.49 17.26 0.47
C ILE A 46 2.33 17.48 1.96
N GLN A 47 1.89 18.67 2.38
CA GLN A 47 1.72 19.03 3.78
C GLN A 47 0.74 18.08 4.49
N LYS A 48 -0.46 17.86 3.92
CA LYS A 48 -1.45 16.92 4.45
C LYS A 48 -0.91 15.49 4.56
N GLN A 49 -0.14 15.05 3.58
CA GLN A 49 0.44 13.70 3.60
C GLN A 49 1.58 13.60 4.64
N CYS A 50 2.44 14.61 4.75
CA CYS A 50 3.49 14.68 5.76
C CYS A 50 2.94 14.72 7.19
N GLU A 51 1.84 15.44 7.43
CA GLU A 51 1.16 15.46 8.73
C GLU A 51 0.72 14.06 9.17
N PHE A 52 0.19 13.28 8.23
CA PHE A 52 -0.20 11.90 8.47
C PHE A 52 1.02 10.99 8.66
N LEU A 53 2.01 11.04 7.78
CA LEU A 53 3.23 10.23 7.90
C LEU A 53 4.01 10.56 9.18
N GLU A 54 3.95 11.80 9.65
CA GLU A 54 4.52 12.20 10.94
C GLU A 54 3.80 11.58 12.14
N GLN A 55 2.46 11.47 12.08
CA GLN A 55 1.71 10.74 13.10
C GLN A 55 2.15 9.27 13.15
N LEU A 56 2.31 8.64 11.98
CA LEU A 56 2.75 7.25 11.87
C LEU A 56 4.19 7.06 12.37
N ARG A 57 5.11 7.94 11.97
CA ARG A 57 6.49 7.93 12.46
C ARG A 57 6.54 8.02 13.98
N GLN A 58 5.79 8.95 14.58
CA GLN A 58 5.74 9.10 16.03
C GLN A 58 5.11 7.92 16.75
N GLN A 59 4.12 7.27 16.14
CA GLN A 59 3.52 6.05 16.68
C GLN A 59 4.55 4.92 16.66
N LYS A 60 5.24 4.73 15.54
CA LYS A 60 6.32 3.76 15.39
C LYS A 60 7.41 3.97 16.45
N THR A 61 7.93 5.18 16.59
CA THR A 61 8.94 5.51 17.62
C THR A 61 8.46 5.24 19.04
N ARG A 62 7.16 5.38 19.32
CA ARG A 62 6.59 5.11 20.64
C ARG A 62 6.39 3.61 20.92
N GLN A 63 6.02 2.85 19.90
CA GLN A 63 5.68 1.42 20.02
C GLN A 63 6.85 0.50 19.60
N GLY A 64 7.93 1.05 19.04
CA GLY A 64 9.05 0.31 18.44
C GLY A 64 8.71 -0.33 17.09
N GLN A 65 7.47 -0.23 16.62
CA GLN A 65 6.97 -0.84 15.40
C GLN A 65 5.72 -0.14 14.89
N ILE A 66 5.39 -0.36 13.62
CA ILE A 66 4.12 0.03 13.01
C ILE A 66 3.66 -1.05 12.03
N SER A 67 2.36 -1.26 11.97
CA SER A 67 1.71 -2.26 11.13
C SER A 67 0.61 -1.66 10.26
N ILE A 68 0.56 -2.10 9.01
CA ILE A 68 -0.33 -1.55 7.98
C ILE A 68 -1.02 -2.71 7.29
N LEU A 69 -2.34 -2.60 7.16
CA LEU A 69 -3.16 -3.54 6.40
C LEU A 69 -3.86 -2.79 5.25
N SER A 70 -3.49 -3.14 4.03
CA SER A 70 -4.13 -2.62 2.81
C SER A 70 -5.05 -3.65 2.18
N MET A 71 -6.21 -3.18 1.71
CA MET A 71 -7.31 -3.99 1.18
C MET A 71 -7.65 -3.56 -0.25
N ASP A 72 -7.74 -4.54 -1.14
CA ASP A 72 -8.37 -4.43 -2.45
C ASP A 72 -9.78 -5.03 -2.36
N ALA A 73 -10.78 -4.15 -2.46
CA ALA A 73 -12.16 -4.49 -2.18
C ALA A 73 -12.81 -5.23 -3.36
N GLY A 74 -13.30 -6.44 -3.08
CA GLY A 74 -14.07 -7.24 -4.02
C GLY A 74 -14.98 -8.21 -3.26
N VAL A 75 -16.17 -8.49 -3.78
CA VAL A 75 -17.09 -9.42 -3.11
C VAL A 75 -16.56 -10.86 -3.21
N SER A 76 -16.19 -11.29 -4.42
CA SER A 76 -15.68 -12.65 -4.68
C SER A 76 -14.14 -12.76 -4.67
N ASN A 77 -13.45 -11.63 -4.59
CA ASN A 77 -12.00 -11.52 -4.78
C ASN A 77 -11.36 -10.54 -3.79
N PHE A 78 -11.93 -10.38 -2.60
CA PHE A 78 -11.36 -9.53 -1.56
C PHE A 78 -9.93 -9.95 -1.27
N ALA A 79 -8.98 -9.04 -1.41
CA ALA A 79 -7.58 -9.32 -1.13
C ALA A 79 -7.03 -8.31 -0.13
N PHE A 80 -6.19 -8.78 0.78
CA PHE A 80 -5.50 -7.89 1.71
C PHE A 80 -4.12 -8.43 2.05
N SER A 81 -3.23 -7.51 2.43
CA SER A 81 -1.94 -7.86 3.02
C SER A 81 -1.68 -7.03 4.27
N LYS A 82 -0.97 -7.59 5.24
CA LYS A 82 -0.54 -6.92 6.47
C LYS A 82 0.98 -6.94 6.55
N PHE A 83 1.59 -5.77 6.63
CA PHE A 83 3.03 -5.60 6.83
C PHE A 83 3.32 -4.92 8.15
N GLN A 84 4.51 -5.18 8.69
CA GLN A 84 5.04 -4.52 9.87
C GLN A 84 6.44 -3.99 9.62
N LEU A 85 6.74 -2.81 10.13
CA LEU A 85 8.07 -2.22 10.14
C LEU A 85 8.47 -1.94 11.58
N CYS A 86 9.58 -2.53 12.04
CA CYS A 86 10.13 -2.32 13.37
C CYS A 86 11.28 -1.30 13.33
N ASP A 87 11.56 -0.60 14.42
CA ASP A 87 12.68 0.34 14.49
C ASP A 87 14.04 -0.36 14.35
N ASN A 88 14.15 -1.57 14.89
CA ASN A 88 15.38 -2.36 14.90
C ASN A 88 15.58 -3.20 13.63
N SER A 89 14.64 -3.17 12.68
CA SER A 89 14.74 -3.92 11.43
C SER A 89 14.53 -2.99 10.23
N PRO A 90 15.51 -2.90 9.30
CA PRO A 90 15.37 -2.04 8.12
C PRO A 90 14.35 -2.59 7.11
N LEU A 91 13.97 -3.87 7.24
CA LEU A 91 13.11 -4.56 6.29
C LEU A 91 11.69 -4.72 6.82
N PRO A 92 10.67 -4.41 5.99
CA PRO A 92 9.28 -4.68 6.33
C PRO A 92 9.02 -6.18 6.36
N LYS A 93 8.35 -6.66 7.40
CA LYS A 93 7.95 -8.06 7.57
C LYS A 93 6.53 -8.29 7.07
N LEU A 94 6.33 -9.28 6.21
CA LEU A 94 4.99 -9.73 5.83
C LEU A 94 4.38 -10.55 6.98
N LEU A 95 3.25 -10.10 7.53
CA LEU A 95 2.55 -10.77 8.62
C LEU A 95 1.37 -11.60 8.11
N ASP A 96 0.60 -11.06 7.17
CA ASP A 96 -0.57 -11.73 6.62
C ASP A 96 -0.76 -11.35 5.15
N TRP A 97 -1.29 -12.28 4.36
CA TRP A 97 -1.60 -12.06 2.95
C TRP A 97 -2.65 -13.05 2.51
N GLN A 98 -3.82 -12.56 2.11
CA GLN A 98 -4.95 -13.44 1.83
C GLN A 98 -5.78 -12.94 0.66
N LYS A 99 -6.44 -13.90 0.01
CA LYS A 99 -7.55 -13.69 -0.90
C LYS A 99 -8.75 -14.49 -0.44
N VAL A 100 -9.89 -13.82 -0.38
CA VAL A 100 -11.10 -14.32 0.25
C VAL A 100 -12.29 -14.07 -0.68
N ASN A 101 -13.06 -15.12 -0.96
CA ASN A 101 -14.42 -14.95 -1.45
C ASN A 101 -15.33 -14.69 -0.23
N LEU A 102 -15.84 -13.47 -0.10
CA LEU A 102 -16.60 -13.05 1.07
C LEU A 102 -17.96 -13.73 1.15
N GLU A 103 -18.59 -13.99 0.00
CA GLU A 103 -19.85 -14.73 -0.06
C GLU A 103 -19.64 -16.16 0.42
N GLU A 104 -18.63 -16.86 -0.08
CA GLU A 104 -18.39 -18.24 0.32
C GLU A 104 -17.92 -18.37 1.77
N LYS A 105 -17.19 -17.36 2.29
CA LYS A 105 -16.68 -17.37 3.65
C LYS A 105 -17.73 -17.02 4.69
N PHE A 106 -18.61 -16.06 4.38
CA PHE A 106 -19.55 -15.51 5.37
C PHE A 106 -21.01 -15.84 5.08
N PHE A 107 -21.35 -16.29 3.88
CA PHE A 107 -22.63 -16.91 3.58
C PHE A 107 -22.47 -18.42 3.39
N GLN A 108 -23.49 -19.18 3.75
CA GLN A 108 -23.48 -20.64 3.67
C GLN A 108 -23.64 -21.11 2.21
N LYS A 109 -22.63 -20.92 1.35
CA LYS A 109 -22.41 -21.41 -0.06
C LYS A 109 -23.56 -21.34 -1.10
N VAL A 110 -24.79 -21.07 -0.69
CA VAL A 110 -26.02 -21.14 -1.50
C VAL A 110 -26.52 -19.73 -1.85
N LYS A 111 -26.11 -18.72 -1.08
CA LYS A 111 -26.60 -17.35 -1.19
C LYS A 111 -25.56 -16.44 -1.83
N LYS A 112 -25.91 -15.86 -2.98
CA LYS A 112 -25.18 -14.71 -3.56
C LYS A 112 -25.63 -13.42 -2.89
N LEU A 113 -24.69 -12.53 -2.64
CA LEU A 113 -24.95 -11.19 -2.11
C LEU A 113 -25.84 -10.44 -3.09
N SER A 114 -26.98 -9.95 -2.63
CA SER A 114 -27.82 -9.00 -3.38
C SER A 114 -27.51 -7.57 -2.94
N LEU A 115 -28.17 -6.57 -3.55
CA LEU A 115 -28.11 -5.18 -3.07
C LEU A 115 -28.97 -4.92 -1.82
N ASN A 116 -29.32 -5.98 -1.07
CA ASN A 116 -30.04 -5.85 0.18
C ASN A 116 -29.12 -5.28 1.29
N PRO A 117 -29.51 -4.18 1.96
CA PRO A 117 -28.69 -3.57 3.01
C PRO A 117 -28.39 -4.49 4.19
N VAL A 118 -29.33 -5.35 4.60
CA VAL A 118 -29.14 -6.29 5.72
C VAL A 118 -28.04 -7.29 5.39
N GLU A 119 -28.04 -7.82 4.18
CA GLU A 119 -27.04 -8.80 3.73
C GLU A 119 -25.65 -8.19 3.69
N THR A 120 -25.53 -6.99 3.10
CA THR A 120 -24.23 -6.34 2.96
C THR A 120 -23.71 -5.87 4.32
N SER A 121 -24.58 -5.34 5.18
CA SER A 121 -24.22 -4.97 6.56
C SER A 121 -23.68 -6.16 7.34
N GLN A 122 -24.38 -7.31 7.33
CA GLN A 122 -23.95 -8.51 8.04
C GLN A 122 -22.63 -9.08 7.50
N LEU A 123 -22.49 -9.14 6.17
CA LEU A 123 -21.26 -9.62 5.54
C LEU A 123 -20.06 -8.74 5.91
N VAL A 124 -20.23 -7.42 5.86
CA VAL A 124 -19.15 -6.48 6.16
C VAL A 124 -18.85 -6.41 7.66
N PHE A 125 -19.85 -6.62 8.54
CA PHE A 125 -19.60 -6.84 9.96
C PHE A 125 -18.71 -8.06 10.18
N ASN A 126 -19.05 -9.21 9.59
CA ASN A 126 -18.25 -10.43 9.72
C ASN A 126 -16.84 -10.26 9.13
N LEU A 127 -16.70 -9.55 8.01
CA LEU A 127 -15.41 -9.17 7.45
C LEU A 127 -14.61 -8.29 8.42
N THR A 128 -15.26 -7.31 9.04
CA THR A 128 -14.62 -6.43 10.03
C THR A 128 -14.08 -7.26 11.19
N GLU A 129 -14.87 -8.14 11.79
CA GLU A 129 -14.39 -9.02 12.86
C GLU A 129 -13.28 -9.97 12.37
N TYR A 130 -13.36 -10.45 11.12
CA TYR A 130 -12.32 -11.28 10.54
C TYR A 130 -10.96 -10.57 10.44
N LEU A 131 -10.94 -9.30 10.07
CA LEU A 131 -9.71 -8.50 9.97
C LEU A 131 -9.02 -8.27 11.32
N PHE A 132 -9.76 -8.40 12.43
CA PHE A 132 -9.25 -8.25 13.79
C PHE A 132 -8.81 -9.58 14.43
N LYS A 133 -8.95 -10.72 13.74
CA LYS A 133 -8.51 -12.03 14.29
C LYS A 133 -7.00 -12.20 14.33
N SER A 134 -6.26 -11.49 13.48
CA SER A 134 -4.81 -11.62 13.36
C SER A 134 -4.13 -10.50 14.14
N GLU A 135 -3.45 -10.86 15.24
CA GLU A 135 -2.57 -9.95 15.97
C GLU A 135 -1.25 -9.69 15.20
N PRO A 136 -0.60 -8.54 15.39
CA PRO A 136 -1.14 -7.33 16.02
C PRO A 136 -2.29 -6.74 15.20
N ILE A 137 -3.25 -6.09 15.86
CA ILE A 137 -4.21 -5.19 15.20
C ILE A 137 -3.43 -4.12 14.41
N PRO A 138 -3.75 -3.91 13.12
CA PRO A 138 -3.09 -2.89 12.31
C PRO A 138 -3.22 -1.48 12.89
N ASP A 139 -2.14 -0.71 12.85
CA ASP A 139 -2.13 0.72 13.19
C ASP A 139 -2.80 1.57 12.09
N VAL A 140 -2.79 1.05 10.86
CA VAL A 140 -3.41 1.68 9.70
C VAL A 140 -4.16 0.64 8.86
N PHE A 141 -5.44 0.89 8.65
CA PHE A 141 -6.24 0.22 7.63
C PHE A 141 -6.33 1.11 6.40
N THR A 142 -6.01 0.59 5.22
CA THR A 142 -6.25 1.31 3.97
C THR A 142 -7.11 0.53 3.01
N ILE A 143 -8.16 1.16 2.49
CA ILE A 143 -9.06 0.55 1.51
C ILE A 143 -8.83 1.22 0.17
N GLU A 144 -8.48 0.44 -0.85
CA GLU A 144 -8.37 0.94 -2.22
C GLU A 144 -9.76 1.28 -2.79
N ARG A 145 -9.91 2.51 -3.32
CA ARG A 145 -11.17 2.95 -3.91
C ARG A 145 -11.46 2.25 -5.21
N GLN A 146 -12.66 1.68 -5.33
CA GLN A 146 -13.11 1.12 -6.59
C GLN A 146 -13.37 2.22 -7.64
N ARG A 147 -12.91 1.99 -8.88
CA ARG A 147 -13.16 2.93 -10.00
C ARG A 147 -14.53 2.67 -10.60
N THR A 148 -15.41 3.67 -10.64
CA THR A 148 -16.69 3.61 -11.34
C THR A 148 -16.48 3.59 -12.86
N ARG A 149 -16.39 2.39 -13.45
CA ARG A 149 -16.29 2.20 -14.90
C ARG A 149 -17.36 1.22 -15.35
N THR A 150 -18.53 1.72 -15.71
CA THR A 150 -19.64 0.87 -16.19
C THR A 150 -19.53 0.54 -17.67
N MET A 151 -18.83 1.37 -18.46
CA MET A 151 -18.77 1.29 -19.94
C MET A 151 -20.14 1.00 -20.56
N SER A 152 -21.21 1.60 -20.00
CA SER A 152 -22.61 1.40 -20.39
C SER A 152 -23.14 -0.04 -20.32
N SER A 153 -22.42 -0.97 -19.67
CA SER A 153 -22.86 -2.36 -19.51
C SER A 153 -23.64 -2.55 -18.20
N ARG A 154 -24.90 -2.99 -18.34
CA ARG A 154 -25.76 -3.37 -17.19
C ARG A 154 -25.17 -4.49 -16.34
N TYR A 155 -24.40 -5.39 -16.94
CA TYR A 155 -23.77 -6.52 -16.23
C TYR A 155 -22.61 -6.09 -15.32
N ILE A 156 -22.07 -4.89 -15.52
CA ILE A 156 -20.95 -4.35 -14.75
C ILE A 156 -21.46 -3.44 -13.60
N LEU A 157 -22.65 -2.85 -13.76
CA LEU A 157 -23.21 -1.90 -12.81
C LEU A 157 -23.41 -2.52 -11.42
N GLU A 158 -24.10 -3.67 -11.34
CA GLU A 158 -24.41 -4.30 -10.06
C GLU A 158 -23.14 -4.73 -9.28
N PRO A 159 -22.14 -5.41 -9.88
CA PRO A 159 -20.87 -5.67 -9.21
C PRO A 159 -20.16 -4.41 -8.70
N ILE A 160 -20.15 -3.32 -9.48
CA ILE A 160 -19.56 -2.04 -9.04
C ILE A 160 -20.32 -1.47 -7.85
N LEU A 161 -21.66 -1.48 -7.88
CA LEU A 161 -22.48 -1.00 -6.78
C LEU A 161 -22.22 -1.81 -5.51
N LYS A 162 -22.17 -3.16 -5.62
CA LYS A 162 -21.86 -4.03 -4.48
C LYS A 162 -20.52 -3.70 -3.86
N VAL A 163 -19.47 -3.55 -4.67
CA VAL A 163 -18.12 -3.20 -4.16
C VAL A 163 -18.10 -1.81 -3.55
N ASN A 164 -18.74 -0.82 -4.17
CA ASN A 164 -18.81 0.54 -3.62
C ASN A 164 -19.55 0.57 -2.28
N ILE A 165 -20.69 -0.13 -2.16
CA ILE A 165 -21.44 -0.23 -0.90
C ILE A 165 -20.60 -0.96 0.15
N LEU A 166 -19.94 -2.06 -0.23
CA LEU A 166 -19.03 -2.80 0.64
C LEU A 166 -17.91 -1.90 1.18
N GLU A 167 -17.27 -1.09 0.33
CA GLU A 167 -16.22 -0.15 0.71
C GLU A 167 -16.71 0.87 1.75
N GLN A 168 -17.87 1.50 1.50
CA GLN A 168 -18.43 2.52 2.38
C GLN A 168 -18.84 1.95 3.75
N ILE A 169 -19.47 0.77 3.76
CA ILE A 169 -19.84 0.09 5.00
C ILE A 169 -18.58 -0.38 5.75
N LEU A 170 -17.56 -0.90 5.05
CA LEU A 170 -16.33 -1.37 5.68
C LEU A 170 -15.57 -0.22 6.32
N PHE A 171 -15.44 0.91 5.61
CA PHE A 171 -14.85 2.13 6.15
C PHE A 171 -15.59 2.59 7.41
N SER A 172 -16.93 2.60 7.35
CA SER A 172 -17.78 3.00 8.48
C SER A 172 -17.64 2.06 9.66
N ASN A 173 -17.63 0.73 9.45
CA ASN A 173 -17.48 -0.27 10.50
C ASN A 173 -16.12 -0.14 11.19
N LEU A 174 -15.04 0.02 10.43
CA LEU A 174 -13.70 0.22 10.99
C LEU A 174 -13.63 1.52 11.81
N GLU A 175 -14.12 2.64 11.30
CA GLU A 175 -14.14 3.90 12.05
C GLU A 175 -14.99 3.81 13.32
N ASN A 176 -16.19 3.23 13.20
CA ASN A 176 -17.13 3.14 14.31
C ASN A 176 -16.67 2.17 15.39
N LYS A 177 -16.02 1.05 15.04
CA LYS A 177 -15.44 0.12 16.03
C LYS A 177 -14.43 0.83 16.92
N MET A 178 -13.57 1.69 16.36
CA MET A 178 -12.66 2.54 17.14
C MET A 178 -13.43 3.54 18.02
N ARG A 179 -14.37 4.28 17.44
CA ARG A 179 -15.13 5.34 18.15
C ARG A 179 -15.90 4.79 19.35
N TYR A 180 -16.65 3.71 19.15
CA TYR A 180 -17.49 3.11 20.19
C TYR A 180 -16.67 2.40 21.27
N THR A 181 -15.60 1.69 20.90
CA THR A 181 -14.71 1.09 21.91
C THR A 181 -14.07 2.17 22.76
N ASN A 182 -13.60 3.26 22.15
CA ASN A 182 -12.93 4.35 22.87
C ASN A 182 -13.87 5.24 23.70
N SER A 183 -15.18 5.24 23.42
CA SER A 183 -16.19 5.91 24.24
C SER A 183 -16.71 5.05 25.40
N THR A 184 -16.41 3.75 25.40
CA THR A 184 -16.90 2.83 26.43
C THR A 184 -16.01 2.93 27.67
N LEU A 185 -16.62 3.22 28.82
CA LEU A 185 -15.94 3.26 30.11
C LEU A 185 -15.32 1.87 30.40
N ASN A 186 -14.07 1.86 30.87
CA ASN A 186 -13.29 0.65 31.23
C ASN A 186 -12.88 -0.28 30.06
N ALA A 187 -13.10 0.10 28.80
CA ALA A 187 -12.59 -0.67 27.66
C ALA A 187 -11.15 -0.27 27.31
N SER A 188 -10.33 -1.25 26.91
CA SER A 188 -9.02 -1.00 26.32
C SER A 188 -9.18 -0.19 25.03
N LYS A 189 -8.50 0.97 24.96
CA LYS A 189 -8.62 1.85 23.80
C LYS A 189 -8.00 1.22 22.55
N LEU A 190 -8.73 1.25 21.44
CA LEU A 190 -8.22 0.92 20.11
C LEU A 190 -7.54 2.16 19.51
N GLN A 191 -6.34 1.97 18.97
CA GLN A 191 -5.56 3.04 18.35
C GLN A 191 -5.13 2.64 16.94
N TYR A 192 -5.97 2.95 15.96
CA TYR A 192 -5.64 2.81 14.54
C TYR A 192 -6.28 3.93 13.72
N THR A 193 -5.92 4.02 12.45
CA THR A 193 -6.53 4.96 11.51
C THR A 193 -7.06 4.24 10.27
N VAL A 194 -8.16 4.74 9.69
CA VAL A 194 -8.74 4.21 8.46
C VAL A 194 -8.55 5.21 7.33
N ARG A 195 -8.02 4.76 6.18
CA ARG A 195 -7.73 5.62 5.03
C ARG A 195 -8.31 5.06 3.75
N SER A 196 -9.02 5.90 3.03
CA SER A 196 -9.35 5.65 1.62
C SER A 196 -8.12 5.94 0.75
N SER A 197 -7.76 4.99 -0.10
CA SER A 197 -6.58 5.09 -0.98
C SER A 197 -6.96 5.36 -2.43
N ASP A 198 -6.04 5.98 -3.16
CA ASP A 198 -6.18 6.14 -4.60
C ASP A 198 -5.42 5.01 -5.31
N PRO A 199 -6.10 4.18 -6.13
CA PRO A 199 -5.47 3.15 -6.95
C PRO A 199 -4.25 3.63 -7.74
N HIS A 200 -4.29 4.88 -8.21
CA HIS A 200 -3.24 5.44 -9.05
C HIS A 200 -1.95 5.72 -8.28
N ARG A 201 -2.01 5.96 -6.97
CA ARG A 201 -0.82 6.30 -6.17
C ARG A 201 0.13 5.12 -6.02
N MET A 202 -0.38 3.97 -5.57
CA MET A 202 0.41 2.73 -5.47
C MET A 202 0.92 2.31 -6.85
N THR A 203 0.03 2.27 -7.85
CA THR A 203 0.41 1.82 -9.20
C THR A 203 1.45 2.72 -9.85
N SER A 204 1.36 4.05 -9.68
CA SER A 204 2.38 4.97 -10.20
C SER A 204 3.71 4.86 -9.46
N TYR A 205 3.68 4.60 -8.14
CA TYR A 205 4.89 4.42 -7.34
C TYR A 205 5.73 3.23 -7.82
N TRP A 206 5.08 2.08 -8.05
CA TRP A 206 5.77 0.86 -8.48
C TRP A 206 5.97 0.75 -10.00
N CYS A 207 5.15 1.45 -10.79
CA CYS A 207 5.20 1.39 -12.24
C CYS A 207 5.49 2.77 -12.84
N ILE A 208 6.72 3.26 -12.65
CA ILE A 208 7.13 4.59 -13.10
C ILE A 208 7.04 4.68 -14.64
N PRO A 209 6.31 5.66 -15.21
CA PRO A 209 6.31 5.91 -16.64
C PRO A 209 7.73 6.27 -17.13
N LYS A 210 8.16 5.70 -18.26
CA LYS A 210 9.29 6.30 -19.01
C LYS A 210 8.78 7.63 -19.54
N GLU A 211 9.51 8.72 -19.34
CA GLU A 211 9.21 9.97 -20.04
C GLU A 211 9.23 9.66 -21.54
N GLU A 212 8.12 9.92 -22.23
CA GLU A 212 8.05 9.76 -23.68
C GLU A 212 9.07 10.74 -24.28
N THR A 213 10.17 10.21 -24.82
CA THR A 213 11.11 11.01 -25.61
C THR A 213 10.32 11.65 -26.76
N PRO A 214 10.36 12.98 -26.93
CA PRO A 214 9.54 13.69 -27.91
C PRO A 214 10.12 13.60 -29.33
N VAL A 215 10.52 12.41 -29.78
CA VAL A 215 10.99 12.21 -31.16
C VAL A 215 10.56 10.85 -31.69
N GLY A 216 9.51 10.87 -32.52
CA GLY A 216 9.46 10.16 -33.80
C GLY A 216 9.48 8.63 -33.86
N SER A 217 9.51 7.88 -32.76
CA SER A 217 9.50 6.41 -32.82
C SER A 217 8.14 5.84 -32.38
N LYS A 218 7.62 4.93 -33.23
CA LYS A 218 6.34 4.22 -33.11
C LYS A 218 5.96 3.98 -31.64
N LYS A 219 4.76 4.42 -31.25
CA LYS A 219 4.13 4.17 -29.94
C LYS A 219 4.14 2.68 -29.60
N SER A 220 5.25 2.19 -29.04
CA SER A 220 5.28 0.96 -28.29
C SER A 220 4.44 1.23 -27.04
N LYS A 221 3.17 0.86 -27.09
CA LYS A 221 2.26 0.83 -25.94
C LYS A 221 2.72 -0.25 -24.97
N SER A 222 3.94 -0.17 -24.43
CA SER A 222 4.32 -1.02 -23.31
C SER A 222 3.55 -0.46 -22.11
N ASN A 223 2.39 -1.05 -21.81
CA ASN A 223 1.57 -0.72 -20.65
C ASN A 223 2.36 -1.09 -19.38
N LYS A 224 3.27 -0.21 -18.94
CA LYS A 224 4.04 -0.39 -17.70
C LYS A 224 3.16 -0.44 -16.46
N HIS A 225 1.93 0.10 -16.54
CA HIS A 225 0.89 -0.02 -15.53
C HIS A 225 0.05 -1.31 -15.65
N SER A 226 0.47 -2.28 -16.48
CA SER A 226 -0.27 -3.52 -16.67
C SER A 226 -0.34 -4.33 -15.38
N LYS A 227 -1.40 -5.14 -15.26
CA LYS A 227 -1.56 -6.11 -14.18
C LYS A 227 -0.39 -7.10 -14.14
N ASP A 228 0.09 -7.51 -15.31
CA ASP A 228 1.21 -8.45 -15.46
C ASP A 228 2.52 -7.90 -14.87
N SER A 229 2.83 -6.63 -15.13
CA SER A 229 4.03 -5.98 -14.58
C SER A 229 4.05 -5.98 -13.05
N ARG A 230 2.89 -5.81 -12.40
CA ARG A 230 2.79 -5.83 -10.93
C ARG A 230 2.91 -7.24 -10.36
N ILE A 231 2.32 -8.23 -11.01
CA ILE A 231 2.48 -9.64 -10.63
C ILE A 231 3.96 -10.05 -10.73
N LYS A 232 4.63 -9.70 -11.82
CA LYS A 232 6.06 -9.96 -12.01
C LYS A 232 6.92 -9.30 -10.94
N LEU A 233 6.65 -8.02 -10.64
CA LEU A 233 7.31 -7.28 -9.58
C LEU A 233 7.18 -8.00 -8.22
N VAL A 234 5.98 -8.44 -7.84
CA VAL A 234 5.78 -9.15 -6.57
C VAL A 234 6.52 -10.49 -6.56
N LYS A 235 6.42 -11.28 -7.64
CA LYS A 235 7.16 -12.56 -7.73
C LYS A 235 8.66 -12.38 -7.54
N GLU A 236 9.22 -11.32 -8.10
CA GLU A 236 10.64 -11.02 -7.97
C GLU A 236 11.01 -10.50 -6.57
N ILE A 237 10.19 -9.63 -5.96
CA ILE A 237 10.38 -9.23 -4.55
C ILE A 237 10.42 -10.46 -3.64
N LEU A 238 9.50 -11.41 -3.84
CA LEU A 238 9.44 -12.65 -3.07
C LEU A 238 10.67 -13.54 -3.33
N SER A 239 11.04 -13.72 -4.59
CA SER A 239 12.17 -14.59 -4.99
C SER A 239 13.50 -14.04 -4.49
N SER A 240 13.78 -12.76 -4.72
CA SER A 240 15.01 -12.08 -4.28
C SER A 240 15.14 -12.03 -2.76
N SER A 241 14.02 -11.98 -2.04
CA SER A 241 14.03 -11.92 -0.57
C SER A 241 14.20 -13.29 0.11
N ILE A 242 14.13 -14.39 -0.66
CA ILE A 242 14.31 -15.78 -0.19
C ILE A 242 15.60 -16.42 -0.74
N LEU A 243 15.95 -16.13 -1.99
CA LEU A 243 17.11 -16.71 -2.67
C LEU A 243 18.36 -15.84 -2.41
N GLU A 244 19.07 -16.13 -1.32
CA GLU A 244 20.25 -15.36 -0.88
C GLU A 244 21.50 -15.47 -1.79
N ASN A 245 21.45 -16.23 -2.89
CA ASN A 245 22.66 -16.79 -3.51
C ASN A 245 22.96 -16.39 -4.96
N ASN A 246 22.65 -15.17 -5.41
CA ASN A 246 23.26 -14.70 -6.65
C ASN A 246 23.69 -13.24 -6.54
N SER A 247 25.00 -13.02 -6.65
CA SER A 247 25.76 -11.76 -6.62
C SER A 247 25.37 -10.74 -7.71
N ARG A 248 24.15 -10.81 -8.25
CA ARG A 248 23.61 -9.98 -9.34
C ARG A 248 22.19 -9.44 -9.11
N SER A 249 21.54 -9.67 -7.96
CA SER A 249 20.15 -9.21 -7.71
C SER A 249 20.04 -8.28 -6.49
N PRO A 250 19.08 -7.33 -6.45
CA PRO A 250 19.09 -6.18 -5.55
C PRO A 250 18.77 -6.59 -4.12
N THR A 251 19.29 -5.79 -3.18
CA THR A 251 19.02 -5.81 -1.73
C THR A 251 17.62 -6.33 -1.39
N LYS A 252 17.54 -7.34 -0.51
CA LYS A 252 16.30 -7.87 0.09
C LYS A 252 15.31 -6.74 0.40
N PHE A 253 14.06 -6.87 -0.07
CA PHE A 253 13.03 -5.83 0.07
C PHE A 253 12.07 -6.08 1.22
N VAL A 254 11.82 -7.36 1.52
CA VAL A 254 10.82 -7.81 2.48
C VAL A 254 11.43 -8.92 3.32
N ASP A 255 11.04 -9.00 4.58
CA ASP A 255 11.31 -10.14 5.44
C ASP A 255 10.06 -10.98 5.68
N PHE A 256 10.24 -12.25 6.03
CA PHE A 256 9.14 -13.20 6.20
C PHE A 256 9.25 -13.91 7.54
N SER A 257 8.12 -14.17 8.18
CA SER A 257 8.06 -15.22 9.21
C SER A 257 8.40 -16.58 8.61
N ASP A 258 8.82 -17.55 9.42
CA ASP A 258 9.14 -18.91 8.96
C ASP A 258 8.00 -19.55 8.15
N LEU A 259 6.75 -19.35 8.56
CA LEU A 259 5.57 -19.84 7.84
C LEU A 259 5.53 -19.31 6.39
N TRP A 260 5.59 -18.00 6.22
CA TRP A 260 5.60 -17.36 4.91
C TRP A 260 6.84 -17.73 4.10
N GLY A 261 8.02 -17.75 4.74
CA GLY A 261 9.27 -18.15 4.09
C GLY A 261 9.21 -19.57 3.54
N ASN A 262 8.67 -20.52 4.31
CA ASN A 262 8.45 -21.90 3.87
C ASN A 262 7.46 -21.99 2.71
N ARG A 263 6.31 -21.31 2.79
CA ARG A 263 5.32 -21.28 1.71
C ARG A 263 5.89 -20.75 0.39
N ILE A 264 6.69 -19.68 0.46
CA ILE A 264 7.34 -19.10 -0.72
C ILE A 264 8.40 -20.06 -1.27
N ARG A 265 9.26 -20.64 -0.41
CA ARG A 265 10.26 -21.64 -0.82
C ARG A 265 9.62 -22.85 -1.50
N ASP A 266 8.51 -23.34 -0.96
CA ASP A 266 7.76 -24.46 -1.54
C ASP A 266 7.18 -24.12 -2.91
N ALA A 267 6.65 -22.90 -3.07
CA ALA A 267 6.14 -22.45 -4.36
C ALA A 267 7.28 -22.32 -5.40
N LEU A 268 8.44 -21.82 -4.98
CA LEU A 268 9.63 -21.66 -5.82
C LEU A 268 10.25 -23.01 -6.22
N SER A 269 10.26 -24.00 -5.34
CA SER A 269 10.89 -25.31 -5.59
C SER A 269 10.02 -26.23 -6.47
N LYS A 270 8.68 -26.17 -6.32
CA LYS A 270 7.76 -27.07 -7.03
C LYS A 270 7.54 -26.71 -8.50
N LYS A 271 7.73 -25.45 -8.91
CA LYS A 271 7.43 -24.99 -10.27
C LYS A 271 8.46 -23.99 -10.78
N ARG A 272 8.87 -24.16 -12.04
CA ARG A 272 9.72 -23.18 -12.77
C ARG A 272 9.07 -21.79 -12.89
N SER A 273 7.74 -21.71 -12.86
CA SER A 273 6.96 -20.47 -12.79
C SER A 273 5.78 -20.69 -11.85
N PHE A 274 5.82 -20.10 -10.66
CA PHE A 274 4.77 -20.19 -9.65
C PHE A 274 3.71 -19.09 -9.85
N LYS A 275 2.47 -19.35 -9.43
CA LYS A 275 1.44 -18.31 -9.30
C LYS A 275 1.45 -17.75 -7.87
N LEU A 276 1.08 -16.49 -7.67
CA LEU A 276 0.95 -15.93 -6.31
C LEU A 276 -0.10 -16.71 -5.51
N CYS A 277 -1.19 -17.14 -6.18
CA CYS A 277 -2.18 -18.03 -5.59
C CYS A 277 -1.64 -19.41 -5.16
N ASP A 278 -0.46 -19.85 -5.63
CA ASP A 278 0.16 -21.10 -5.17
C ASP A 278 0.78 -20.95 -3.76
N ILE A 279 1.13 -19.73 -3.33
CA ILE A 279 1.76 -19.45 -2.03
C ILE A 279 0.75 -19.52 -0.89
N LEU A 280 -0.48 -19.06 -1.13
CA LEU A 280 -1.48 -18.87 -0.09
C LEU A 280 -2.21 -20.16 0.34
N GLU A 281 -1.81 -21.34 -0.18
CA GLU A 281 -2.53 -22.62 0.03
C GLU A 281 -4.04 -22.47 -0.16
N ILE A 282 -4.42 -21.69 -1.19
CA ILE A 282 -5.79 -21.27 -1.43
C ILE A 282 -6.69 -22.51 -1.56
N GLN A 283 -7.61 -22.68 -0.61
CA GLN A 283 -8.68 -23.69 -0.70
C GLN A 283 -9.61 -23.35 -1.86
N ASP A 284 -10.30 -24.35 -2.42
CA ASP A 284 -11.21 -24.17 -3.56
C ASP A 284 -12.30 -23.10 -3.35
N SER A 285 -12.54 -22.69 -2.09
CA SER A 285 -13.54 -21.69 -1.72
C SER A 285 -13.11 -20.22 -1.80
N SER A 286 -11.91 -19.91 -2.29
CA SER A 286 -11.43 -18.51 -2.39
C SER A 286 -11.76 -17.84 -3.73
N GLY A 287 -12.65 -18.43 -4.52
CA GLY A 287 -13.09 -17.90 -5.81
C GLY A 287 -12.04 -18.03 -6.92
N VAL A 288 -12.14 -17.17 -7.95
CA VAL A 288 -11.30 -17.25 -9.14
C VAL A 288 -9.82 -16.97 -8.79
N ARG A 289 -8.94 -17.93 -9.14
CA ARG A 289 -7.48 -17.83 -8.96
C ARG A 289 -6.85 -16.75 -9.85
N LYS A 290 -6.92 -15.51 -9.39
CA LYS A 290 -6.31 -14.33 -10.02
C LYS A 290 -5.23 -13.76 -9.13
N ASP A 291 -4.04 -13.60 -9.70
CA ASP A 291 -2.85 -13.10 -9.03
C ASP A 291 -2.81 -11.56 -8.92
N ASP A 292 -3.59 -10.83 -9.73
CA ASP A 292 -3.55 -9.36 -9.73
C ASP A 292 -4.10 -8.76 -8.43
N ASP A 293 -5.21 -9.27 -7.90
CA ASP A 293 -5.76 -8.80 -6.60
C ASP A 293 -4.73 -9.00 -5.45
N LEU A 294 -3.99 -10.11 -5.50
CA LEU A 294 -2.92 -10.41 -4.55
C LEU A 294 -1.72 -9.49 -4.70
N ALA A 295 -1.30 -9.26 -5.94
CA ALA A 295 -0.20 -8.34 -6.22
C ALA A 295 -0.54 -6.92 -5.80
N ASP A 296 -1.77 -6.47 -6.08
CA ASP A 296 -2.25 -5.12 -5.80
C ASP A 296 -2.30 -4.88 -4.28
N SER A 297 -2.94 -5.77 -3.52
CA SER A 297 -2.97 -5.69 -2.05
C SER A 297 -1.58 -5.78 -1.39
N PHE A 298 -0.64 -6.59 -1.93
CA PHE A 298 0.74 -6.68 -1.45
C PHE A 298 1.50 -5.37 -1.67
N LEU A 299 1.49 -4.88 -2.92
CA LEU A 299 2.21 -3.66 -3.30
C LEU A 299 1.62 -2.43 -2.61
N HIS A 300 0.33 -2.43 -2.29
CA HIS A 300 -0.33 -1.33 -1.60
C HIS A 300 0.12 -1.18 -0.16
N SER A 301 0.16 -2.26 0.62
CA SER A 301 0.73 -2.22 1.98
C SER A 301 2.21 -1.83 1.93
N LEU A 302 2.97 -2.43 1.01
CA LEU A 302 4.41 -2.15 0.88
C LEU A 302 4.67 -0.69 0.46
N SER A 303 3.82 -0.09 -0.38
CA SER A 303 3.90 1.34 -0.72
C SER A 303 3.82 2.22 0.52
N TRP A 304 2.88 1.95 1.42
CA TRP A 304 2.75 2.74 2.64
C TRP A 304 3.98 2.64 3.54
N ILE A 305 4.55 1.44 3.67
CA ILE A 305 5.80 1.26 4.41
C ILE A 305 6.93 2.05 3.76
N GLU A 306 7.09 1.98 2.44
CA GLU A 306 8.11 2.74 1.74
C GLU A 306 7.88 4.26 1.85
N TRP A 307 6.64 4.75 1.82
CA TRP A 307 6.33 6.16 2.03
C TRP A 307 6.71 6.64 3.44
N ILE A 308 6.48 5.82 4.46
CA ILE A 308 6.93 6.12 5.84
C ILE A 308 8.45 6.15 5.90
N LYS A 309 9.14 5.13 5.37
CA LYS A 309 10.61 5.08 5.34
C LYS A 309 11.20 6.29 4.60
N ASN A 310 10.62 6.66 3.46
CA ASN A 310 11.06 7.83 2.71
C ASN A 310 10.87 9.11 3.53
N TYR A 311 9.72 9.25 4.20
CA TYR A 311 9.47 10.38 5.08
C TYR A 311 10.42 10.43 6.30
N GLU A 312 10.72 9.30 6.93
CA GLU A 312 11.70 9.21 8.02
C GLU A 312 13.09 9.71 7.60
N ASN A 313 13.55 9.29 6.41
CA ASN A 313 14.82 9.74 5.84
C ASN A 313 14.80 11.24 5.50
N ILE A 314 13.71 11.73 4.88
CA ILE A 314 13.59 13.16 4.58
C ILE A 314 13.59 13.98 5.88
N ALA A 315 12.86 13.53 6.89
CA ALA A 315 12.79 14.22 8.17
C ALA A 315 14.12 14.19 8.94
N SER A 316 14.94 13.14 8.79
CA SER A 316 16.29 13.09 9.38
C SER A 316 17.26 14.04 8.67
N LEU A 317 17.14 14.21 7.35
CA LEU A 317 17.89 15.22 6.59
C LEU A 317 17.52 16.66 6.99
N LEU A 318 16.29 16.86 7.47
CA LEU A 318 15.73 18.13 7.94
C LEU A 318 15.87 18.32 9.48
N ASN A 319 16.85 17.71 10.14
CA ASN A 319 16.96 17.72 11.61
C ASN A 319 17.51 19.00 12.27
N SER A 320 17.78 20.07 11.53
CA SER A 320 18.44 21.29 12.02
C SER A 320 17.47 22.30 12.68
N THR A 321 18.01 23.37 13.27
CA THR A 321 17.23 24.52 13.78
C THR A 321 16.69 25.43 12.67
N ALA A 322 17.38 25.51 11.53
CA ALA A 322 16.97 26.29 10.37
C ALA A 322 17.30 25.55 9.07
N LEU A 323 16.45 25.72 8.06
CA LEU A 323 16.62 25.10 6.75
C LEU A 323 17.79 25.75 5.99
N SER A 324 18.83 24.98 5.67
CA SER A 324 19.95 25.44 4.85
C SER A 324 19.80 25.06 3.38
N LYS A 325 20.49 25.78 2.48
CA LYS A 325 20.55 25.42 1.04
C LYS A 325 21.12 24.01 0.83
N ASP A 326 22.08 23.60 1.66
CA ASP A 326 22.68 22.27 1.65
C ASP A 326 21.64 21.18 1.97
N GLN A 327 20.80 21.39 2.98
CA GLN A 327 19.73 20.44 3.32
C GLN A 327 18.69 20.32 2.21
N CYS A 328 18.28 21.44 1.60
CA CYS A 328 17.39 21.39 0.44
C CYS A 328 17.97 20.55 -0.71
N LYS A 329 19.28 20.69 -0.95
CA LYS A 329 19.99 19.88 -1.94
C LYS A 329 20.01 18.40 -1.54
N LYS A 330 20.35 18.07 -0.30
CA LYS A 330 20.33 16.68 0.21
C LYS A 330 18.98 16.00 0.09
N VAL A 331 17.88 16.70 0.43
CA VAL A 331 16.51 16.17 0.26
C VAL A 331 16.21 15.92 -1.21
N PHE A 332 16.60 16.84 -2.10
CA PHE A 332 16.40 16.66 -3.53
C PHE A 332 17.22 15.49 -4.10
N ASP A 333 18.51 15.40 -3.75
CA ASP A 333 19.40 14.32 -4.20
C ASP A 333 18.90 12.96 -3.68
N TYR A 334 18.43 12.89 -2.43
CA TYR A 334 17.76 11.71 -1.89
C TYR A 334 16.54 11.32 -2.74
N CYS A 335 15.70 12.30 -3.07
CA CYS A 335 14.50 12.05 -3.85
C CYS A 335 14.82 11.47 -5.24
N GLU A 336 15.76 12.08 -5.95
CA GLU A 336 16.15 11.62 -7.28
C GLU A 336 16.80 10.24 -7.23
N ASN A 337 17.73 10.01 -6.29
CA ASN A 337 18.38 8.72 -6.13
C ASN A 337 17.37 7.59 -5.88
N LYS A 338 16.40 7.80 -4.97
CA LYS A 338 15.36 6.80 -4.68
C LYS A 338 14.47 6.53 -5.89
N ILE A 339 14.10 7.56 -6.66
CA ILE A 339 13.35 7.41 -7.91
C ILE A 339 14.14 6.61 -8.94
N GLN A 340 15.45 6.87 -9.09
CA GLN A 340 16.30 6.12 -10.01
C GLN A 340 16.45 4.65 -9.58
N SER A 341 16.60 4.39 -8.28
CA SER A 341 16.60 3.01 -7.76
C SER A 341 15.30 2.28 -8.09
N LEU A 342 14.13 2.93 -7.92
CA LEU A 342 12.84 2.34 -8.31
C LEU A 342 12.73 2.10 -9.82
N LYS A 343 13.25 3.00 -10.66
CA LYS A 343 13.30 2.81 -12.12
C LYS A 343 14.20 1.64 -12.51
N TYR A 344 15.38 1.52 -11.88
CA TYR A 344 16.30 0.41 -12.08
C TYR A 344 15.62 -0.91 -11.72
N LEU A 345 15.04 -0.96 -10.52
CA LEU A 345 14.24 -2.07 -10.01
C LEU A 345 13.21 -2.52 -11.05
N GLN A 346 12.36 -1.59 -11.52
CA GLN A 346 11.34 -1.87 -12.53
C GLN A 346 11.93 -2.34 -13.88
N ASN A 347 13.06 -1.80 -14.33
CA ASN A 347 13.66 -2.17 -15.61
C ASN A 347 14.26 -3.58 -15.57
N THR A 348 14.95 -3.95 -14.48
CA THR A 348 15.48 -5.30 -14.26
C THR A 348 14.38 -6.36 -14.40
N TYR A 349 13.15 -6.03 -14.03
CA TYR A 349 12.01 -6.97 -14.01
C TYR A 349 11.23 -7.06 -15.31
N ASN A 350 11.34 -6.07 -16.20
CA ASN A 350 10.69 -6.14 -17.51
C ASN A 350 11.59 -6.80 -18.57
N SER A 351 12.86 -7.04 -18.25
CA SER A 351 13.86 -7.68 -19.12
C SER A 351 14.01 -9.18 -18.88
N ASN A 352 13.44 -9.70 -17.79
CA ASN A 352 13.31 -11.13 -17.47
C ASN A 352 11.85 -11.56 -17.64
#